data_AF-A2XUI3-F1
#
_entry.id   AF-A2XUI3-F1
#
_cell.length_a   1.000
_cell.length_b   1.000
_cell.length_c   1.000
_cell.angle_alpha   90.00
_cell.angle_beta   90.00
_cell.angle_gamma   90.00
#
_symmetry.space_group_name_H-M   'P 1'
#
loop_
_entity.id
_entity.type
_entity.pdbx_description
1 polymer ?
#
loop_
_entity_poly.entity_id
_entity_poly.type
_entity_poly.pdbx_seq_one_letter_code
_entity_poly.pdbx_strand_id
1 'polypeptide(L)'
;MGKRVASATNKHAGTSDKTEKATQRRRQDGKVVEMMGKFLEFKEKQAETEIMQQERARSNVHEDEFPIPVCIAVVDSMEDMSDDEKVLAYDVFKDPQNRAIFMTAKDSTRLKWLRRKITTA
;
A
#
# COMPACT_ATOMS: atom_id res chain seq x y z
N MET A 1 -9.18 -11.29 90.86
CA MET A 1 -9.67 -9.89 90.63
C MET A 1 -8.48 -9.01 90.24
N GLY A 2 -8.64 -8.08 89.29
CA GLY A 2 -7.71 -6.94 89.12
C GLY A 2 -7.40 -6.56 87.67
N LYS A 3 -7.96 -5.42 87.24
CA LYS A 3 -8.02 -4.86 85.88
C LYS A 3 -6.68 -4.28 85.36
N ARG A 4 -6.45 -4.30 84.04
CA ARG A 4 -5.59 -3.35 83.27
C ARG A 4 -6.30 -3.10 81.92
N VAL A 5 -7.07 -2.02 81.77
CA VAL A 5 -6.74 -0.64 81.32
C VAL A 5 -6.47 -0.49 79.81
N ALA A 6 -7.20 0.48 79.24
CA ALA A 6 -7.05 1.20 77.98
C ALA A 6 -7.48 0.52 76.68
N SER A 7 -8.73 0.77 76.29
CA SER A 7 -9.18 0.76 74.90
C SER A 7 -9.11 2.19 74.36
N ALA A 8 -8.22 2.43 73.40
CA ALA A 8 -8.27 3.59 72.50
C ALA A 8 -7.37 3.30 71.29
N THR A 9 -7.86 2.50 70.33
CA THR A 9 -7.21 2.39 69.03
C THR A 9 -7.93 3.27 68.02
N ASN A 10 -7.24 4.37 67.73
CA ASN A 10 -7.37 5.33 66.65
C ASN A 10 -8.02 4.77 65.36
N LYS A 11 -9.16 5.35 64.93
CA LYS A 11 -9.81 5.06 63.65
C LYS A 11 -9.49 6.15 62.63
N HIS A 12 -8.39 6.03 61.90
CA HIS A 12 -8.21 6.72 60.60
C HIS A 12 -7.25 5.93 59.71
N ALA A 13 -7.77 4.97 58.93
CA ALA A 13 -7.01 4.25 57.89
C ALA A 13 -7.91 3.77 56.74
N GLY A 14 -8.92 4.56 56.35
CA GLY A 14 -9.93 4.16 55.35
C GLY A 14 -9.83 4.84 53.98
N THR A 15 -8.94 5.83 53.80
CA THR A 15 -8.98 6.72 52.62
C THR A 15 -7.79 6.58 51.66
N SER A 16 -6.61 6.12 52.09
CA SER A 16 -5.43 6.02 51.20
C SER A 16 -5.46 4.86 50.19
N ASP A 17 -5.98 3.69 50.57
CA ASP A 17 -5.90 2.49 49.72
C ASP A 17 -6.76 2.60 48.43
N LYS A 18 -7.87 3.36 48.49
CA LYS A 18 -8.77 3.56 47.34
C LYS A 18 -8.21 4.53 46.31
N THR A 19 -7.51 5.58 46.74
CA THR A 19 -6.89 6.59 45.85
C THR A 19 -5.65 6.04 45.15
N GLU A 20 -4.85 5.20 45.82
CA GLU A 20 -3.70 4.53 45.22
C GLU A 20 -4.12 3.50 44.14
N LYS A 21 -5.14 2.69 44.42
CA LYS A 21 -5.70 1.75 43.42
C LYS A 21 -6.32 2.47 42.21
N ALA A 22 -6.99 3.60 42.43
CA ALA A 22 -7.58 4.39 41.36
C ALA A 22 -6.51 5.05 40.47
N THR A 23 -5.44 5.60 41.05
CA THR A 23 -4.32 6.19 40.31
C THR A 23 -3.50 5.13 39.57
N GLN A 24 -3.30 3.95 40.17
CA GLN A 24 -2.65 2.82 39.51
C GLN A 24 -3.48 2.28 38.33
N ARG A 25 -4.82 2.26 38.43
CA ARG A 25 -5.72 1.92 37.33
C ARG A 25 -5.64 2.94 36.19
N ARG A 26 -5.71 4.24 36.50
CA ARG A 26 -5.56 5.31 35.49
C ARG A 26 -4.23 5.24 34.72
N ARG A 27 -3.14 4.87 35.39
CA ARG A 27 -1.82 4.67 34.75
C ARG A 27 -1.80 3.47 33.81
N GLN A 28 -2.47 2.37 34.17
CA GLN A 28 -2.58 1.19 33.32
C GLN A 28 -3.45 1.45 32.10
N ASP A 29 -4.58 2.14 32.27
CA ASP A 29 -5.47 2.53 31.18
C ASP A 29 -4.72 3.40 30.15
N GLY A 30 -3.95 4.40 30.60
CA GLY A 30 -3.13 5.22 29.71
C GLY A 30 -2.07 4.43 28.93
N LYS A 31 -1.42 3.45 29.58
CA LYS A 31 -0.44 2.56 28.92
C LYS A 31 -1.07 1.68 27.85
N VAL A 32 -2.29 1.20 28.07
CA VAL A 32 -3.04 0.39 27.08
C VAL A 32 -3.46 1.25 25.89
N VAL A 33 -3.92 2.48 26.13
CA VAL A 33 -4.26 3.42 25.04
C VAL A 33 -3.03 3.76 24.20
N GLU A 34 -1.88 4.00 24.82
CA GLU A 34 -0.62 4.24 24.11
C GLU A 34 -0.18 3.04 23.24
N MET A 35 -0.28 1.82 23.78
CA MET A 35 0.01 0.59 23.04
C MET A 35 -0.93 0.41 21.85
N MET A 36 -2.22 0.73 22.02
CA MET A 36 -3.21 0.65 20.94
C MET A 36 -2.89 1.65 19.83
N GLY A 37 -2.50 2.88 20.18
CA GLY A 37 -2.05 3.88 19.20
C GLY A 37 -0.86 3.39 18.37
N LYS A 38 0.17 2.85 19.04
CA LYS A 38 1.34 2.27 18.37
C LYS A 38 0.99 1.08 17.47
N PHE A 39 0.00 0.27 17.85
CA PHE A 39 -0.47 -0.84 17.03
C PHE A 39 -1.20 -0.37 15.77
N LEU A 40 -2.04 0.65 15.88
CA LEU A 40 -2.74 1.26 14.74
C LEU A 40 -1.75 1.86 13.75
N GLU A 41 -0.76 2.64 14.22
CA GLU A 41 0.30 3.20 13.38
C GLU A 41 1.14 2.11 12.70
N PHE A 42 1.45 1.03 13.41
CA PHE A 42 2.17 -0.11 12.84
C PHE A 42 1.35 -0.81 11.75
N LYS A 43 0.04 -0.96 11.96
CA LYS A 43 -0.87 -1.55 10.97
C LYS A 43 -1.05 -0.66 9.74
N GLU A 44 -1.10 0.65 9.91
CA GLU A 44 -1.13 1.62 8.82
C GLU A 44 0.15 1.55 7.98
N LYS A 45 1.33 1.59 8.63
CA LYS A 45 2.61 1.42 7.93
C LYS A 45 2.73 0.08 7.21
N GLN A 46 2.25 -1.01 7.81
CA GLN A 46 2.21 -2.33 7.16
C GLN A 46 1.38 -2.27 5.88
N ALA A 47 0.16 -1.74 5.96
CA ALA A 47 -0.73 -1.60 4.81
C ALA A 47 -0.12 -0.72 3.70
N GLU A 48 0.50 0.41 4.05
CA GLU A 48 1.21 1.26 3.10
C GLU A 48 2.36 0.51 2.40
N THR A 49 3.18 -0.23 3.16
CA THR A 49 4.28 -1.00 2.59
C THR A 49 3.81 -2.14 1.69
N GLU A 50 2.71 -2.82 2.04
CA GLU A 50 2.11 -3.88 1.23
C GLU A 50 1.56 -3.30 -0.08
N ILE A 51 0.87 -2.16 -0.04
CA ILE A 51 0.39 -1.46 -1.24
C ILE A 51 1.58 -1.04 -2.12
N MET A 52 2.62 -0.44 -1.54
CA MET A 52 3.83 -0.05 -2.29
C MET A 52 4.53 -1.25 -2.93
N GLN A 53 4.62 -2.37 -2.22
CA GLN A 53 5.21 -3.61 -2.75
C GLN A 53 4.35 -4.25 -3.83
N GLN A 54 3.02 -4.22 -3.69
CA GLN A 54 2.08 -4.72 -4.69
C GLN A 54 2.13 -3.89 -5.97
N GLU A 55 2.17 -2.56 -5.87
CA GLU A 55 2.30 -1.66 -7.01
C GLU A 55 3.66 -1.84 -7.70
N ARG A 56 4.75 -2.02 -6.92
CA ARG A 56 6.08 -2.30 -7.48
C ARG A 56 6.18 -3.69 -8.12
N ALA A 57 5.50 -4.69 -7.57
CA ALA A 57 5.42 -6.02 -8.16
C ALA A 57 4.64 -5.98 -9.49
N ARG A 58 3.53 -5.23 -9.56
CA ARG A 58 2.80 -4.99 -10.80
C ARG A 58 3.62 -4.24 -11.85
N SER A 59 4.39 -3.23 -11.43
CA SER A 59 5.23 -2.47 -12.37
C SER A 59 6.38 -3.29 -12.94
N ASN A 60 7.01 -4.15 -12.12
CA ASN A 60 8.16 -4.95 -12.53
C ASN A 60 7.79 -6.17 -13.40
N VAL A 61 6.59 -6.74 -13.23
CA VAL A 61 6.11 -7.84 -14.10
C VAL A 61 5.87 -7.34 -15.53
N HIS A 62 5.46 -6.08 -15.68
CA HIS A 62 5.11 -5.51 -16.99
C HIS A 62 6.30 -5.15 -17.89
N GLU A 63 7.54 -5.04 -17.39
CA GLU A 63 8.67 -4.70 -18.27
C GLU A 63 8.91 -5.77 -19.35
N ASP A 64 8.62 -7.04 -19.04
CA ASP A 64 8.86 -8.19 -19.92
C ASP A 64 7.59 -8.95 -20.35
N GLU A 65 6.41 -8.54 -19.87
CA GLU A 65 5.14 -9.19 -20.25
C GLU A 65 4.82 -9.01 -21.74
N PHE A 66 5.31 -7.93 -22.35
CA PHE A 66 5.15 -7.63 -23.76
C PHE A 66 6.51 -7.28 -24.36
N PRO A 67 7.34 -8.26 -24.73
CA PRO A 67 8.67 -7.99 -25.27
C PRO A 67 8.55 -7.36 -26.67
N ILE A 68 9.50 -6.49 -27.01
CA ILE A 68 9.50 -5.72 -28.27
C ILE A 68 9.34 -6.62 -29.51
N PRO A 69 10.04 -7.77 -29.65
CA PRO A 69 9.87 -8.64 -30.81
C PRO A 69 8.44 -9.13 -31.03
N VAL A 70 7.67 -9.34 -29.96
CA VAL A 70 6.26 -9.74 -30.05
C VAL A 70 5.41 -8.57 -30.54
N CYS A 71 5.66 -7.35 -30.05
CA CYS A 71 4.97 -6.15 -30.54
C CYS A 71 5.25 -5.92 -32.04
N ILE A 72 6.50 -6.10 -32.47
CA ILE A 72 6.92 -6.00 -33.88
C ILE A 72 6.18 -7.04 -34.73
N ALA A 73 6.17 -8.31 -34.33
CA ALA A 73 5.47 -9.36 -35.07
C ALA A 73 3.97 -9.05 -35.27
N VAL A 74 3.31 -8.47 -34.25
CA VAL A 74 1.92 -8.03 -34.37
C VAL A 74 1.80 -6.88 -35.38
N VAL A 75 2.66 -5.85 -35.30
CA VAL A 75 2.66 -4.74 -36.27
C VAL A 75 2.93 -5.21 -37.70
N ASP A 76 3.88 -6.13 -37.89
CA ASP A 76 4.22 -6.66 -39.20
C ASP A 76 3.02 -7.38 -39.84
N SER A 77 2.18 -8.04 -39.02
CA SER A 77 0.93 -8.67 -39.44
C SER A 77 -0.23 -7.72 -39.74
N MET A 78 -0.11 -6.41 -39.41
CA MET A 78 -1.14 -5.42 -39.71
C MET A 78 -1.04 -5.01 -41.19
N GLU A 79 -1.99 -5.46 -42.01
CA GLU A 79 -2.07 -5.13 -43.45
C GLU A 79 -2.43 -3.65 -43.69
N ASP A 80 -3.19 -3.05 -42.78
CA ASP A 80 -3.65 -1.66 -42.88
C ASP A 80 -2.57 -0.62 -42.52
N MET A 81 -1.30 -1.01 -42.35
CA MET A 81 -0.17 -0.11 -42.05
C MET A 81 0.89 -0.16 -43.16
N SER A 82 1.39 1.01 -43.57
CA SER A 82 2.54 1.07 -44.47
C SER A 82 3.86 0.74 -43.76
N ASP A 83 4.87 0.32 -44.51
CA ASP A 83 6.19 0.00 -43.93
C ASP A 83 6.81 1.20 -43.20
N ASP A 84 6.61 2.42 -43.71
CA ASP A 84 7.03 3.66 -43.04
C ASP A 84 6.33 3.83 -41.68
N GLU A 85 5.01 3.57 -41.60
CA GLU A 85 4.27 3.62 -40.34
C GLU A 85 4.75 2.53 -39.36
N LYS A 86 5.12 1.35 -39.86
CA LYS A 86 5.65 0.24 -39.04
C LYS A 86 7.01 0.59 -38.44
N VAL A 87 7.91 1.19 -39.22
CA VAL A 87 9.23 1.64 -38.73
C VAL A 87 9.07 2.68 -37.62
N LEU A 88 8.16 3.65 -37.78
CA LEU A 88 7.89 4.65 -36.74
C LEU A 88 7.28 4.03 -35.47
N ALA A 89 6.51 2.95 -35.60
CA ALA A 89 5.93 2.25 -34.45
C ALA A 89 6.99 1.59 -33.56
N TYR A 90 8.17 1.25 -34.09
CA TYR A 90 9.24 0.63 -33.29
C TYR A 90 9.74 1.56 -32.17
N ASP A 91 9.76 2.88 -32.42
CA ASP A 91 10.11 3.87 -31.40
C ASP A 91 9.07 3.96 -30.28
N VAL A 92 7.78 3.78 -30.61
CA VAL A 92 6.68 3.75 -29.64
C VAL A 92 6.85 2.59 -28.65
N PHE A 93 7.37 1.45 -29.11
CA PHE A 93 7.55 0.24 -28.30
C PHE A 93 8.76 0.28 -27.36
N LYS A 94 9.63 1.29 -27.43
CA LYS A 94 10.70 1.48 -26.43
C LYS A 94 10.14 1.68 -25.02
N ASP A 95 8.94 2.25 -24.90
CA ASP A 95 8.22 2.43 -23.64
C ASP A 95 7.39 1.18 -23.27
N PRO A 96 7.66 0.53 -22.11
CA PRO A 96 6.89 -0.61 -21.63
C PRO A 96 5.38 -0.36 -21.51
N GLN A 97 4.97 0.86 -21.12
CA GLN A 97 3.55 1.19 -20.99
C GLN A 97 2.87 1.24 -22.35
N ASN A 98 3.56 1.76 -23.37
CA ASN A 98 3.05 1.75 -24.74
C ASN A 98 2.91 0.32 -25.28
N ARG A 99 3.85 -0.58 -24.95
CA ARG A 99 3.73 -2.01 -25.31
C ARG A 99 2.49 -2.64 -24.68
N ALA A 100 2.26 -2.40 -23.39
CA ALA A 100 1.09 -2.91 -22.69
C ALA A 100 -0.23 -2.38 -23.29
N ILE A 101 -0.32 -1.08 -23.58
CA ILE A 101 -1.50 -0.49 -24.23
C ILE A 101 -1.73 -1.12 -25.61
N PHE A 102 -0.68 -1.25 -26.41
CA PHE A 102 -0.77 -1.84 -27.75
C PHE A 102 -1.28 -3.28 -27.71
N MET A 103 -0.69 -4.13 -26.86
CA MET A 103 -1.01 -5.56 -26.78
C MET A 103 -2.38 -5.84 -26.16
N THR A 104 -2.88 -4.97 -25.27
CA THR A 104 -4.18 -5.15 -24.60
C THR A 104 -5.35 -4.45 -25.31
N ALA A 105 -5.07 -3.48 -26.19
CA ALA A 105 -6.09 -2.78 -26.95
C ALA A 105 -6.80 -3.71 -27.95
N LYS A 106 -8.10 -3.48 -28.14
CA LYS A 106 -8.89 -4.12 -29.21
C LYS A 106 -8.37 -3.69 -30.58
N ASP A 107 -8.44 -4.58 -31.57
CA ASP A 107 -7.93 -4.32 -32.93
C ASP A 107 -8.51 -3.03 -33.53
N SER A 108 -9.81 -2.78 -33.33
CA SER A 108 -10.51 -1.58 -33.83
C SER A 108 -9.99 -0.25 -33.27
N THR A 109 -9.32 -0.28 -32.11
CA THR A 109 -8.74 0.89 -31.43
C THR A 109 -7.22 0.91 -31.46
N ARG A 110 -6.57 -0.26 -31.57
CA ARG A 110 -5.11 -0.42 -31.54
C ARG A 110 -4.44 0.37 -32.66
N LEU A 111 -4.89 0.17 -33.89
CA LEU A 111 -4.34 0.87 -35.06
C LEU A 111 -4.51 2.39 -34.96
N LYS A 112 -5.70 2.85 -34.56
CA LYS A 112 -6.00 4.28 -34.40
C LYS A 112 -5.12 4.94 -33.34
N TRP A 113 -4.89 4.23 -32.23
CA TRP A 113 -4.01 4.69 -31.16
C TRP A 113 -2.57 4.73 -31.63
N LEU A 114 -2.08 3.69 -32.31
CA LEU A 114 -0.70 3.61 -32.78
C LEU A 114 -0.40 4.73 -33.79
N ARG A 115 -1.30 4.97 -34.75
CA ARG A 115 -1.20 6.11 -35.69
C ARG A 115 -1.09 7.46 -34.99
N ARG A 116 -1.89 7.66 -33.95
CA ARG A 116 -1.81 8.89 -33.14
C ARG A 116 -0.45 9.00 -32.43
N LYS A 117 0.10 7.88 -31.93
CA LYS A 117 1.38 7.86 -31.25
C LYS A 117 2.55 8.17 -32.18
N ILE A 118 2.61 7.55 -33.35
CA ILE A 118 3.69 7.79 -34.33
C ILE A 118 3.66 9.21 -34.93
N THR A 119 2.51 9.88 -34.97
CA THR A 119 2.45 11.30 -35.36
C THR A 119 2.97 12.25 -34.27
N THR A 120 2.97 11.80 -33.02
CA THR A 120 3.40 12.60 -31.85
C THR A 120 4.78 12.22 -31.32
N ALA A 121 5.38 11.14 -31.83
CA ALA A 121 6.69 10.61 -31.47
C ALA A 121 7.78 11.24 -32.34
#